data_AF-A0A260ZAG1-F1
#
_entry.id   AF-A0A260ZAG1-F1
#
_cell.length_a   1.000
_cell.length_b   1.000
_cell.length_c   1.000
_cell.angle_alpha   90.00
_cell.angle_beta   90.00
_cell.angle_gamma   90.00
#
_symmetry.space_group_name_H-M   'P 1'
#
loop_
_entity.id
_entity.type
_entity.pdbx_description
1 polymer ?
#
loop_
_entity_poly.entity_id
_entity_poly.type
_entity_poly.pdbx_seq_one_letter_code
_entity_poly.pdbx_strand_id
1 'polypeptide(L)'
;MGILRIVAEDYFHGFKDSILGLMFIRRILAEDAREIQVEPPERRERTVLQMRREKQGIFRRPPEPPKKKDSLVKKLTQIYAMNIGFVVVWQLLVFILSFVFGLFGRAELGETIGYLMIAPIFVLMKIVQMLWFSDISGACMRALNQPPPNQESMGRMFGETVTSLVHQNIFFVQAMLSQYLPIPLITPFIFFVHMSLLNSMYCFDYFYESYNFSFNRRANYYETRWPYFLGFGTPLTIASSMFSSMFANGVIYALLFPLFIISSYKVNWARKYDGKIPQITFCRISYFLTQRVAELTRWWYTPTPNSQLRPVQKQ
;
A
#
# COMPACT_ATOMS: atom_id res chain seq x y z
N MET A 1 -4.95 23.98 26.75
CA MET A 1 -4.65 24.45 25.37
C MET A 1 -3.41 23.79 24.73
N GLY A 2 -2.39 23.36 25.49
CA GLY A 2 -1.18 22.75 24.90
C GLY A 2 -1.40 21.47 24.08
N ILE A 3 -2.25 20.55 24.57
CA ILE A 3 -2.50 19.26 23.88
C ILE A 3 -3.18 19.48 22.52
N LEU A 4 -4.20 20.35 22.45
CA LEU A 4 -4.94 20.63 21.21
C LEU A 4 -4.01 21.25 20.15
N ARG A 5 -3.11 22.14 20.58
CA ARG A 5 -2.07 22.72 19.72
C ARG A 5 -1.13 21.63 19.18
N ILE A 6 -0.63 20.74 20.04
CA ILE A 6 0.26 19.63 19.61
C ILE A 6 -0.46 18.71 18.62
N VAL A 7 -1.72 18.35 18.89
CA VAL A 7 -2.55 17.52 17.99
C VAL A 7 -2.73 18.21 16.64
N ALA A 8 -3.02 19.51 16.63
CA ALA A 8 -3.16 20.29 15.41
C ALA A 8 -1.83 20.37 14.64
N GLU A 9 -0.72 20.63 15.32
CA GLU A 9 0.62 20.69 14.71
C GLU A 9 0.99 19.36 14.04
N ASP A 10 0.80 18.23 14.73
CA ASP A 10 1.07 16.89 14.17
C ASP A 10 0.13 16.59 12.99
N TYR A 11 -1.16 16.95 13.09
CA TYR A 11 -2.12 16.81 12.00
C TYR A 11 -1.71 17.60 10.75
N PHE A 12 -1.41 18.89 10.90
CA PHE A 12 -0.99 19.73 9.77
C PHE A 12 0.35 19.28 9.20
N HIS A 13 1.24 18.74 10.03
CA HIS A 13 2.49 18.15 9.57
C HIS A 13 2.24 16.93 8.68
N GLY A 14 1.39 16.00 9.11
CA GLY A 14 0.99 14.85 8.29
C GLY A 14 0.31 15.26 6.99
N PHE A 15 -0.62 16.22 7.06
CA PHE A 15 -1.29 16.78 5.88
C PHE A 15 -0.28 17.34 4.89
N LYS A 16 0.66 18.17 5.36
CA LYS A 16 1.70 18.79 4.53
C LYS A 16 2.60 17.74 3.89
N ASP A 17 3.03 16.74 4.64
CA ASP A 17 3.90 15.66 4.14
C ASP A 17 3.20 14.83 3.07
N SER A 18 1.89 14.60 3.17
CA SER A 18 1.13 13.85 2.15
C SER A 18 1.08 14.55 0.78
N ILE A 19 1.19 15.88 0.75
CA ILE A 19 1.17 16.67 -0.48
C ILE A 19 2.60 16.97 -0.96
N LEU A 20 3.46 17.48 -0.07
CA LEU A 20 4.84 17.83 -0.41
C LEU A 20 5.75 16.60 -0.60
N GLY A 21 5.32 15.44 -0.08
CA GLY A 21 5.96 14.17 -0.33
C GLY A 21 5.92 13.77 -1.81
N LEU A 22 4.91 14.23 -2.57
CA LEU A 22 4.83 14.01 -4.02
C LEU A 22 6.01 14.59 -4.80
N MET A 23 6.67 15.63 -4.27
CA MET A 23 7.91 16.16 -4.88
C MET A 23 9.03 15.12 -4.92
N PHE A 24 8.96 14.05 -4.11
CA PHE A 24 9.91 12.94 -4.11
C PHE A 24 9.94 12.20 -5.46
N ILE A 25 8.85 12.24 -6.24
CA ILE A 25 8.79 11.68 -7.60
C ILE A 25 9.94 12.20 -8.46
N ARG A 26 10.30 13.49 -8.35
CA ARG A 26 11.41 14.07 -9.12
C ARG A 26 12.74 13.38 -8.82
N ARG A 27 12.97 13.01 -7.56
CA ARG A 27 14.18 12.29 -7.13
C ARG A 27 14.18 10.86 -7.64
N ILE A 28 13.04 10.17 -7.64
CA ILE A 28 12.91 8.82 -8.21
C ILE A 28 13.16 8.86 -9.72
N LEU A 29 12.57 9.81 -10.44
CA LEU A 29 12.78 9.96 -11.89
C LEU A 29 14.24 10.32 -12.23
N ALA A 30 14.89 11.14 -11.41
CA ALA A 30 16.31 11.43 -11.58
C ALA A 30 17.18 10.19 -11.34
N GLU A 31 16.82 9.33 -10.38
CA GLU A 31 17.53 8.07 -10.13
C GLU A 31 17.29 7.04 -11.24
N ASP A 32 16.05 6.90 -11.72
CA ASP A 32 15.71 6.08 -12.90
C ASP A 32 16.50 6.56 -14.14
N ALA A 33 16.71 7.88 -14.30
CA ALA A 33 17.49 8.45 -15.40
C ALA A 33 19.00 8.27 -15.24
N ARG A 34 19.49 8.10 -14.01
CA ARG A 34 20.91 7.83 -13.70
C ARG A 34 21.32 6.39 -13.96
N GLU A 35 20.40 5.50 -14.35
CA GLU A 35 20.68 4.07 -14.48
C GLU A 35 21.93 3.77 -15.33
N ILE A 36 22.76 2.91 -14.75
CA ILE A 36 23.98 2.31 -15.27
C ILE A 36 23.73 1.79 -16.69
N GLN A 37 24.39 2.38 -17.69
CA GLN A 37 24.54 1.77 -19.00
C GLN A 37 25.31 0.46 -18.82
N VAL A 38 24.58 -0.62 -18.55
CA VAL A 38 25.09 -1.96 -18.73
C VAL A 38 25.22 -2.15 -20.22
N GLU A 39 26.45 -2.04 -20.72
CA GLU A 39 26.77 -2.48 -22.06
C GLU A 39 26.30 -3.94 -22.18
N PRO A 40 25.44 -4.29 -23.16
CA PRO A 40 24.96 -5.65 -23.31
C PRO A 40 26.18 -6.58 -23.33
N PRO A 41 26.17 -7.69 -22.57
CA PRO A 41 27.30 -8.61 -22.63
C PRO A 41 27.51 -8.99 -24.09
N GLU A 42 28.68 -8.63 -24.63
CA GLU A 42 29.07 -8.92 -26.00
C GLU A 42 28.76 -10.40 -26.27
N ARG A 43 27.93 -10.67 -27.28
CA ARG A 43 27.39 -12.01 -27.55
C ARG A 43 28.51 -12.88 -28.14
N ARG A 44 29.48 -13.28 -27.31
CA ARG A 44 30.60 -14.12 -27.74
C ARG A 44 30.07 -15.53 -28.00
N GLU A 45 30.30 -16.02 -29.22
CA GLU A 45 30.02 -17.42 -29.55
C GLU A 45 30.81 -18.34 -28.62
N ARG A 46 30.10 -19.28 -28.00
CA ARG A 46 30.69 -20.16 -27.00
C ARG A 46 31.58 -21.18 -27.70
N THR A 47 32.84 -21.25 -27.28
CA THR A 47 33.69 -22.37 -27.72
C THR A 47 33.26 -23.66 -27.02
N VAL A 48 33.41 -24.80 -27.71
CA VAL A 48 33.07 -26.13 -27.16
C VAL A 48 33.87 -26.42 -25.87
N LEU A 49 35.11 -25.94 -25.80
CA LEU A 49 35.98 -26.05 -24.62
C LEU A 49 35.45 -25.24 -23.42
N GLN A 50 34.94 -24.02 -23.64
CA GLN A 50 34.32 -23.22 -22.57
C GLN A 50 33.06 -23.90 -22.02
N MET A 51 32.21 -24.45 -22.89
CA MET A 51 31.03 -25.21 -22.44
C MET A 51 31.41 -26.43 -21.60
N ARG A 52 32.51 -27.11 -21.94
CA ARG A 52 33.01 -28.27 -21.17
C ARG A 52 33.54 -27.86 -19.80
N ARG A 53 34.25 -26.73 -19.71
CA ARG A 53 34.80 -26.18 -18.44
C ARG A 53 33.71 -25.64 -17.51
N GLU A 54 32.61 -25.12 -18.05
CA GLU A 54 31.42 -24.75 -17.28
C GLU A 54 30.75 -25.99 -16.68
N LYS A 55 30.53 -27.05 -17.47
CA LYS A 55 29.94 -28.31 -16.97
C LYS A 55 30.77 -28.99 -15.88
N GLN A 56 32.09 -28.85 -15.95
CA GLN A 56 33.01 -29.37 -14.93
C GLN A 56 33.13 -28.46 -13.70
N GLY A 57 32.43 -27.32 -13.67
CA GLY A 57 32.47 -26.37 -12.54
C GLY A 57 33.78 -25.58 -12.40
N ILE A 58 34.70 -25.73 -13.36
CA ILE A 58 36.02 -25.09 -13.38
C ILE A 58 35.89 -23.60 -13.75
N PHE A 59 34.92 -23.26 -14.59
CA PHE A 59 34.64 -21.88 -14.97
C PHE A 59 33.35 -21.39 -14.31
N ARG A 60 33.46 -20.38 -13.43
CA ARG A 60 32.32 -19.62 -12.91
C ARG A 60 32.17 -18.34 -13.71
N ARG A 61 30.98 -18.10 -14.25
CA ARG A 61 30.70 -16.88 -15.02
C ARG A 61 30.86 -15.64 -14.13
N PRO A 62 31.34 -14.52 -14.69
CA PRO A 62 31.06 -13.22 -14.10
C PRO A 62 29.54 -13.10 -13.88
N PRO A 63 29.08 -12.54 -12.74
CA PRO A 63 27.67 -12.33 -12.53
C PRO A 63 27.09 -11.54 -13.70
N GLU A 64 25.94 -11.98 -14.22
CA GLU A 64 25.22 -11.22 -15.24
C GLU A 64 25.01 -9.80 -14.71
N PRO A 65 25.20 -8.78 -15.56
CA PRO A 65 24.98 -7.43 -15.12
C PRO A 65 23.51 -7.29 -14.68
N PRO A 66 23.23 -6.49 -13.65
CA PRO A 66 21.90 -6.40 -13.06
C PRO A 66 20.88 -6.02 -14.13
N LYS A 67 19.81 -6.80 -14.24
CA LYS A 67 18.71 -6.50 -15.17
C LYS A 67 18.15 -5.11 -14.87
N LYS A 68 17.92 -4.33 -15.93
CA LYS A 68 17.26 -3.01 -15.87
C LYS A 68 15.97 -3.14 -15.08
N LYS A 69 15.81 -2.35 -14.02
CA LYS A 69 14.58 -2.36 -13.23
C LYS A 69 13.52 -1.55 -13.97
N ASP A 70 12.25 -1.92 -13.79
CA ASP A 70 11.17 -1.19 -14.43
C ASP A 70 11.11 0.25 -13.89
N SER A 71 11.03 1.22 -14.80
CA SER A 71 10.90 2.64 -14.43
C SER A 71 9.56 2.92 -13.72
N LEU A 72 9.59 3.87 -12.79
CA LEU A 72 8.41 4.37 -12.08
C LEU A 72 7.27 4.76 -13.02
N VAL A 73 7.58 5.47 -14.13
CA VAL A 73 6.56 5.94 -15.09
C VAL A 73 5.85 4.75 -15.73
N LYS A 74 6.60 3.69 -16.07
CA LYS A 74 6.04 2.47 -16.63
C LYS A 74 5.09 1.80 -15.64
N LYS A 75 5.48 1.69 -14.36
CA LYS A 75 4.63 1.10 -13.31
C LYS A 75 3.35 1.90 -13.07
N LEU A 76 3.45 3.23 -12.95
CA LEU A 76 2.28 4.10 -12.81
C LEU A 76 1.34 3.97 -14.01
N THR A 77 1.90 3.97 -15.23
CA THR A 77 1.12 3.79 -16.46
C THR A 77 0.42 2.42 -16.48
N GLN A 78 1.09 1.34 -16.07
CA GLN A 78 0.48 0.01 -15.96
C GLN A 78 -0.68 -0.01 -14.96
N ILE A 79 -0.50 0.60 -13.78
CA ILE A 79 -1.55 0.69 -12.76
C ILE A 79 -2.76 1.45 -13.30
N TYR A 80 -2.54 2.62 -13.91
CA TYR A 80 -3.63 3.46 -14.41
C TYR A 80 -4.32 2.83 -15.62
N ALA A 81 -3.57 2.27 -16.57
CA ALA A 81 -4.12 1.56 -17.71
C ALA A 81 -4.94 0.33 -17.28
N MET A 82 -4.48 -0.43 -16.28
CA MET A 82 -5.23 -1.57 -15.75
C MET A 82 -6.51 -1.13 -15.03
N ASN A 83 -6.47 -0.05 -14.25
CA ASN A 83 -7.67 0.49 -13.61
C ASN A 83 -8.71 0.96 -14.62
N ILE A 84 -8.30 1.75 -15.63
CA ILE A 84 -9.20 2.23 -16.67
C ILE A 84 -9.71 1.08 -17.54
N GLY A 85 -8.82 0.18 -17.97
CA GLY A 85 -9.18 -0.98 -18.79
C GLY A 85 -10.18 -1.89 -18.08
N PHE A 86 -9.98 -2.15 -16.79
CA PHE A 86 -10.92 -2.93 -15.99
C PHE A 86 -12.31 -2.30 -15.93
N VAL A 87 -12.39 -0.99 -15.70
CA VAL A 87 -13.65 -0.24 -15.71
C VAL A 87 -14.37 -0.41 -17.04
N VAL A 88 -13.67 -0.21 -18.15
CA VAL A 88 -14.25 -0.29 -19.49
C VAL A 88 -14.76 -1.70 -19.77
N VAL A 89 -13.93 -2.72 -19.51
CA VAL A 89 -14.31 -4.13 -19.70
C VAL A 89 -15.51 -4.50 -18.84
N TRP A 90 -15.56 -4.03 -17.59
CA TRP A 90 -16.68 -4.27 -16.71
C TRP A 90 -17.98 -3.65 -17.20
N GLN A 91 -17.95 -2.38 -17.60
CA GLN A 91 -19.13 -1.68 -18.13
C GLN A 91 -19.62 -2.34 -19.42
N LEU A 92 -18.71 -2.78 -20.30
CA LEU A 92 -19.07 -3.54 -21.49
C LEU A 92 -19.69 -4.90 -21.14
N LEU A 93 -19.18 -5.60 -20.13
CA LEU A 93 -19.73 -6.88 -19.68
C LEU A 93 -21.15 -6.71 -19.11
N VAL A 94 -21.38 -5.69 -18.28
CA VAL A 94 -22.72 -5.37 -17.75
C VAL A 94 -23.67 -5.03 -18.90
N PHE A 95 -23.24 -4.22 -19.86
CA PHE A 95 -24.04 -3.86 -21.03
C PHE A 95 -24.41 -5.08 -21.88
N ILE A 96 -23.44 -5.94 -22.20
CA ILE A 96 -23.67 -7.16 -23.00
C ILE A 96 -24.63 -8.11 -22.27
N LEU A 97 -24.44 -8.34 -20.97
CA LEU A 97 -25.33 -9.21 -20.20
C LEU A 97 -26.74 -8.65 -20.11
N SER A 98 -26.88 -7.35 -19.85
CA SER A 98 -28.18 -6.67 -19.83
C SER A 98 -28.88 -6.77 -21.19
N PHE A 99 -28.14 -6.58 -22.29
CA PHE A 99 -28.68 -6.72 -23.64
C PHE A 99 -29.13 -8.17 -23.93
N VAL A 100 -28.29 -9.17 -23.68
CA VAL A 100 -28.58 -10.59 -23.95
C VAL A 100 -29.78 -11.06 -23.13
N PHE A 101 -29.85 -10.75 -21.83
CA PHE A 101 -31.00 -11.09 -21.01
C PHE A 101 -32.23 -10.24 -21.37
N GLY A 102 -32.01 -9.01 -21.85
CA GLY A 102 -33.05 -8.13 -22.36
C GLY A 102 -33.81 -8.70 -23.56
N LEU A 103 -33.15 -9.48 -24.43
CA LEU A 103 -33.80 -10.22 -25.51
C LEU A 103 -34.88 -11.21 -25.00
N PHE A 104 -34.79 -11.62 -23.73
CA PHE A 104 -35.76 -12.48 -23.05
C PHE A 104 -36.64 -11.73 -22.04
N GLY A 105 -36.65 -10.39 -22.07
CA GLY A 105 -37.41 -9.55 -21.14
C GLY A 105 -36.85 -9.51 -19.71
N ARG A 106 -35.56 -9.86 -19.50
CA ARG A 106 -34.93 -10.00 -18.18
C ARG A 106 -33.68 -9.13 -18.01
N ALA A 107 -33.64 -7.94 -18.61
CA ALA A 107 -32.46 -7.06 -18.62
C ALA A 107 -31.87 -6.78 -17.22
N GLU A 108 -32.72 -6.56 -16.21
CA GLU A 108 -32.31 -6.31 -14.82
C GLU A 108 -31.53 -7.49 -14.21
N LEU A 109 -31.88 -8.73 -14.58
CA LEU A 109 -31.12 -9.91 -14.13
C LEU A 109 -29.73 -9.92 -14.76
N GLY A 110 -29.62 -9.60 -16.06
CA GLY A 110 -28.34 -9.48 -16.75
C GLY A 110 -27.44 -8.42 -16.13
N GLU A 111 -28.00 -7.27 -15.79
CA GLU A 111 -27.31 -6.19 -15.08
C GLU A 111 -26.82 -6.64 -13.69
N THR A 112 -27.70 -7.25 -12.89
CA THR A 112 -27.37 -7.74 -11.54
C THR A 112 -26.26 -8.78 -11.57
N ILE A 113 -26.33 -9.74 -12.51
CA ILE A 113 -25.29 -10.75 -12.70
C ILE A 113 -23.96 -10.07 -13.10
N GLY A 114 -23.99 -9.09 -13.99
CA GLY A 114 -22.80 -8.34 -14.39
C GLY A 114 -22.14 -7.58 -13.23
N TYR A 115 -22.93 -6.99 -12.33
CA TYR A 115 -22.42 -6.37 -11.10
C TYR A 115 -21.87 -7.40 -10.10
N LEU A 116 -22.44 -8.61 -10.01
CA LEU A 116 -21.96 -9.66 -9.10
C LEU A 116 -20.63 -10.28 -9.58
N MET A 117 -20.52 -10.54 -10.88
CA MET A 117 -19.37 -11.23 -11.47
C MET A 117 -18.05 -10.44 -11.39
N ILE A 118 -18.12 -9.14 -11.09
CA ILE A 118 -16.94 -8.28 -11.02
C ILE A 118 -16.07 -8.55 -9.79
N ALA A 119 -16.67 -9.02 -8.69
CA ALA A 119 -15.99 -9.19 -7.41
C ALA A 119 -14.73 -10.09 -7.49
N PRO A 120 -14.78 -11.31 -8.05
CA PRO A 120 -13.59 -12.16 -8.14
C PRO A 120 -12.51 -11.55 -9.07
N ILE A 121 -12.91 -10.92 -10.18
CA ILE A 121 -11.96 -10.29 -11.12
C ILE A 121 -11.28 -9.08 -10.45
N PHE A 122 -12.04 -8.29 -9.69
CA PHE A 122 -11.54 -7.17 -8.92
C PHE A 122 -10.49 -7.62 -7.89
N VAL A 123 -10.74 -8.73 -7.19
CA VAL A 123 -9.77 -9.30 -6.23
C VAL A 123 -8.47 -9.71 -6.94
N LEU A 124 -8.54 -10.43 -8.06
CA LEU A 124 -7.35 -10.83 -8.83
C LEU A 124 -6.56 -9.61 -9.32
N MET A 125 -7.27 -8.59 -9.82
CA MET A 125 -6.66 -7.33 -10.23
C MET A 125 -5.95 -6.63 -9.06
N LYS A 126 -6.55 -6.61 -7.87
CA LYS A 126 -5.93 -6.02 -6.67
C LYS A 126 -4.65 -6.73 -6.26
N ILE A 127 -4.58 -8.05 -6.42
CA ILE A 127 -3.35 -8.82 -6.16
C ILE A 127 -2.23 -8.37 -7.11
N VAL A 128 -2.52 -8.22 -8.42
CA VAL A 128 -1.53 -7.73 -9.39
C VAL A 128 -1.07 -6.31 -9.04
N GLN A 129 -2.00 -5.43 -8.63
CA GLN A 129 -1.65 -4.07 -8.21
C GLN A 129 -0.74 -4.07 -6.98
N MET A 130 -0.98 -4.94 -6.00
CA MET A 130 -0.14 -5.05 -4.81
C MET A 130 1.32 -5.33 -5.15
N LEU A 131 1.58 -6.18 -6.16
CA LEU A 131 2.93 -6.44 -6.65
C LEU A 131 3.56 -5.18 -7.28
N TRP A 132 2.80 -4.44 -8.08
CA TRP A 132 3.29 -3.19 -8.67
C TRP A 132 3.51 -2.07 -7.65
N PHE A 133 2.69 -2.02 -6.60
CA PHE A 133 2.89 -1.10 -5.48
C PHE A 133 4.15 -1.46 -4.68
N SER A 134 4.44 -2.74 -4.50
CA SER A 134 5.71 -3.21 -3.92
C SER A 134 6.92 -2.79 -4.77
N ASP A 135 6.82 -2.86 -6.10
CA ASP A 135 7.88 -2.38 -7.00
C ASP A 135 8.13 -0.86 -6.88
N ILE A 136 7.05 -0.05 -6.75
CA ILE A 136 7.13 1.40 -6.52
C ILE A 136 7.84 1.69 -5.19
N SER A 137 7.48 0.96 -4.15
CA SER A 137 8.13 0.99 -2.85
C SER A 137 9.63 0.69 -2.95
N GLY A 138 10.01 -0.34 -3.70
CA GLY A 138 11.40 -0.65 -4.00
C GLY A 138 12.12 0.44 -4.80
N ALA A 139 11.43 1.17 -5.68
CA ALA A 139 11.99 2.34 -6.37
C ALA A 139 12.22 3.52 -5.41
N CYS A 140 11.32 3.72 -4.46
CA CYS A 140 11.48 4.73 -3.41
C CYS A 140 12.71 4.46 -2.55
N MET A 141 12.92 3.21 -2.11
CA MET A 141 14.09 2.81 -1.32
C MET A 141 15.42 3.05 -2.07
N ARG A 142 15.45 2.76 -3.38
CA ARG A 142 16.61 3.06 -4.24
C ARG A 142 16.88 4.57 -4.30
N ALA A 143 15.85 5.36 -4.57
CA ALA A 143 15.99 6.82 -4.63
C ALA A 143 16.44 7.42 -3.28
N LEU A 144 16.11 6.78 -2.15
CA LEU A 144 16.60 7.15 -0.81
C LEU A 144 18.04 6.69 -0.54
N ASN A 145 18.69 5.95 -1.44
CA ASN A 145 19.99 5.31 -1.23
C ASN A 145 20.04 4.40 0.01
N GLN A 146 18.91 3.79 0.36
CA GLN A 146 18.86 2.86 1.48
C GLN A 146 19.34 1.47 1.02
N PRO A 147 20.13 0.77 1.86
CA PRO A 147 20.50 -0.61 1.56
C PRO A 147 19.24 -1.47 1.44
N PRO A 148 19.27 -2.54 0.63
CA PRO A 148 18.15 -3.46 0.57
C PRO A 148 17.84 -3.99 1.98
N PRO A 149 16.57 -4.11 2.36
CA PRO A 149 16.21 -4.67 3.67
C PRO A 149 16.85 -6.03 3.85
N ASN A 150 17.21 -6.35 5.10
CA ASN A 150 17.72 -7.67 5.46
C ASN A 150 16.78 -8.74 4.91
N GLN A 151 17.34 -9.79 4.31
CA GLN A 151 16.57 -10.91 3.78
C GLN A 151 15.87 -11.64 4.93
N GLU A 152 14.60 -11.31 5.14
CA GLU A 152 13.67 -12.04 5.99
C GLU A 152 13.20 -13.31 5.27
N SER A 153 12.74 -14.31 6.03
CA SER A 153 12.17 -15.50 5.40
C SER A 153 10.89 -15.14 4.65
N MET A 154 10.72 -15.68 3.44
CA MET A 154 9.55 -15.41 2.60
C MET A 154 8.22 -15.70 3.34
N GLY A 155 8.20 -16.76 4.16
CA GLY A 155 7.03 -17.10 4.98
C GLY A 155 6.71 -16.04 6.04
N ARG A 156 7.73 -15.42 6.65
CA ARG A 156 7.51 -14.34 7.63
C ARG A 156 7.01 -13.06 6.96
N MET A 157 7.58 -12.69 5.80
CA MET A 157 7.09 -11.54 5.03
C MET A 157 5.62 -11.74 4.65
N PHE A 158 5.28 -12.92 4.11
CA PHE A 158 3.91 -13.26 3.77
C PHE A 158 2.97 -13.21 4.98
N GLY A 159 3.38 -13.76 6.13
CA GLY A 159 2.59 -13.74 7.36
C GLY A 159 2.32 -12.32 7.90
N GLU A 160 3.32 -11.44 7.87
CA GLU A 160 3.17 -10.03 8.26
C GLU A 160 2.20 -9.30 7.31
N THR A 161 2.32 -9.54 6.00
CA THR A 161 1.47 -8.93 4.98
C THR A 161 0.02 -9.39 5.08
N VAL A 162 -0.22 -10.70 5.28
CA VAL A 162 -1.57 -11.22 5.54
C VAL A 162 -2.16 -10.65 6.83
N THR A 163 -1.36 -10.56 7.90
CA THR A 163 -1.82 -10.00 9.18
C THR A 163 -2.22 -8.54 9.04
N SER A 164 -1.43 -7.74 8.32
CA SER A 164 -1.76 -6.34 8.04
C SER A 164 -3.03 -6.21 7.20
N LEU A 165 -3.19 -7.04 6.17
CA LEU A 165 -4.39 -7.04 5.33
C LEU A 165 -5.64 -7.40 6.13
N VAL A 166 -5.58 -8.43 6.98
CA VAL A 166 -6.68 -8.81 7.88
C VAL A 166 -7.02 -7.65 8.82
N HIS A 167 -6.01 -7.01 9.42
CA HIS A 167 -6.22 -5.87 10.31
C HIS A 167 -6.92 -4.71 9.62
N GLN A 168 -6.46 -4.33 8.44
CA GLN A 168 -7.04 -3.23 7.65
C GLN A 168 -8.49 -3.53 7.26
N ASN A 169 -8.82 -4.78 6.91
CA ASN A 169 -10.21 -5.19 6.63
C ASN A 169 -11.10 -5.12 7.87
N ILE A 170 -10.63 -5.59 9.03
CA ILE A 170 -11.38 -5.48 10.28
C ILE A 170 -11.58 -4.01 10.67
N PHE A 171 -10.54 -3.18 10.51
CA PHE A 171 -10.61 -1.75 10.78
C PHE A 171 -11.55 -1.01 9.82
N PHE A 172 -11.63 -1.44 8.56
CA PHE A 172 -12.62 -0.96 7.60
C PHE A 172 -14.05 -1.32 8.03
N VAL A 173 -14.29 -2.56 8.47
CA VAL A 173 -15.60 -2.96 9.04
C VAL A 173 -15.92 -2.12 10.28
N GLN A 174 -14.95 -1.89 11.17
CA GLN A 174 -15.12 -0.99 12.32
C GLN A 174 -15.52 0.43 11.87
N ALA A 175 -14.90 0.97 10.81
CA ALA A 175 -15.28 2.26 10.23
C ALA A 175 -16.74 2.24 9.76
N MET A 176 -17.13 1.23 8.98
CA MET A 176 -18.51 1.09 8.50
C MET A 176 -19.53 1.01 9.63
N LEU A 177 -19.22 0.23 10.68
CA LEU A 177 -20.08 0.11 11.86
C LEU A 177 -20.23 1.43 12.62
N SER A 178 -19.21 2.28 12.61
CA SER A 178 -19.27 3.59 13.28
C SER A 178 -20.38 4.51 12.71
N GLN A 179 -20.81 4.29 11.46
CA GLN A 179 -21.92 5.03 10.83
C GLN A 179 -23.29 4.76 11.46
N TYR A 180 -23.43 3.66 12.21
CA TYR A 180 -24.69 3.27 12.85
C TYR A 180 -24.78 3.70 14.32
N LEU A 181 -23.82 4.51 14.80
CA LEU A 181 -23.88 5.06 16.15
C LEU A 181 -25.08 6.01 16.30
N PRO A 182 -25.81 5.98 17.44
CA PRO A 182 -27.01 6.78 17.68
C PRO A 182 -26.70 8.25 18.03
N ILE A 183 -25.73 8.86 17.33
CA ILE A 183 -25.28 10.25 17.55
C ILE A 183 -25.03 10.93 16.18
N PRO A 184 -26.10 11.30 15.43
CA PRO A 184 -26.00 11.69 14.02
C PRO A 184 -25.01 12.83 13.70
N LEU A 185 -24.81 13.77 14.63
CA LEU A 185 -23.92 14.92 14.41
C LEU A 185 -22.43 14.54 14.43
N ILE A 186 -22.04 13.55 15.24
CA ILE A 186 -20.65 13.17 15.46
C ILE A 186 -20.26 11.97 14.59
N THR A 187 -21.24 11.13 14.24
CA THR A 187 -21.04 9.92 13.45
C THR A 187 -20.27 10.12 12.13
N PRO A 188 -20.58 11.11 11.27
CA PRO A 188 -19.82 11.35 10.04
C PRO A 188 -18.34 11.71 10.30
N PHE A 189 -18.08 12.44 11.39
CA PHE A 189 -16.72 12.81 11.78
C PHE A 189 -15.93 11.58 12.26
N ILE A 190 -16.54 10.71 13.08
CA ILE A 190 -15.92 9.45 13.50
C ILE A 190 -15.59 8.58 12.30
N PHE A 191 -16.53 8.44 11.36
CA PHE A 191 -16.32 7.69 10.13
C PHE A 191 -15.16 8.25 9.31
N PHE A 192 -15.11 9.57 9.11
CA PHE A 192 -14.05 10.25 8.39
C PHE A 192 -12.66 10.05 9.04
N VAL A 193 -12.59 10.09 10.38
CA VAL A 193 -11.37 9.81 11.14
C VAL A 193 -10.89 8.37 10.90
N HIS A 194 -11.79 7.38 10.97
CA HIS A 194 -11.43 5.99 10.70
C HIS A 194 -10.95 5.80 9.25
N MET A 195 -11.66 6.35 8.27
CA MET A 195 -11.27 6.25 6.86
C MET A 195 -9.93 6.92 6.58
N SER A 196 -9.63 8.06 7.21
CA SER A 196 -8.34 8.74 7.06
C SER A 196 -7.19 7.95 7.69
N LEU A 197 -7.40 7.38 8.87
CA LEU A 197 -6.40 6.49 9.49
C LEU A 197 -6.19 5.23 8.65
N LEU A 198 -7.26 4.63 8.13
CA LEU A 198 -7.19 3.45 7.26
C LEU A 198 -6.44 3.75 5.94
N ASN A 199 -6.74 4.87 5.30
CA ASN A 199 -6.04 5.32 4.09
C ASN A 199 -4.54 5.51 4.34
N SER A 200 -4.18 6.09 5.49
CA SER A 200 -2.79 6.16 5.93
C SER A 200 -2.19 4.76 6.15
N MET A 201 -2.90 3.84 6.82
CA MET A 201 -2.47 2.44 7.02
C MET A 201 -2.08 1.76 5.71
N TYR A 202 -2.93 1.85 4.70
CA TYR A 202 -2.63 1.26 3.39
C TYR A 202 -1.39 1.87 2.72
N CYS A 203 -1.19 3.18 2.81
CA CYS A 203 -0.06 3.86 2.15
C CYS A 203 1.29 3.55 2.81
N PHE A 204 1.31 3.53 4.15
CA PHE A 204 2.53 3.28 4.92
C PHE A 204 2.87 1.80 5.06
N ASP A 205 1.96 0.87 4.74
CA ASP A 205 2.25 -0.55 4.87
C ASP A 205 3.45 -0.97 4.01
N TYR A 206 3.51 -0.46 2.78
CA TYR A 206 4.64 -0.64 1.87
C TYR A 206 5.94 -0.04 2.43
N PHE A 207 5.85 1.13 3.05
CA PHE A 207 6.99 1.75 3.74
C PHE A 207 7.48 0.85 4.87
N TYR A 208 6.60 0.42 5.77
CA TYR A 208 6.96 -0.42 6.91
C TYR A 208 7.48 -1.80 6.51
N GLU A 209 6.94 -2.39 5.45
CA GLU A 209 7.43 -3.64 4.86
C GLU A 209 8.84 -3.47 4.31
N SER A 210 9.15 -2.33 3.67
CA SER A 210 10.52 -2.02 3.20
C SER A 210 11.56 -1.92 4.31
N TYR A 211 11.14 -1.66 5.55
CA TYR A 211 12.01 -1.62 6.74
C TYR A 211 11.84 -2.84 7.65
N ASN A 212 11.08 -3.87 7.23
CA ASN A 212 10.79 -5.08 8.02
C ASN A 212 10.21 -4.77 9.42
N PHE A 213 9.37 -3.75 9.56
CA PHE A 213 8.73 -3.48 10.85
C PHE A 213 7.68 -4.57 11.13
N SER A 214 7.67 -5.12 12.33
CA SER A 214 6.61 -6.07 12.73
C SER A 214 5.25 -5.38 12.87
N PHE A 215 4.17 -6.12 12.64
CA PHE A 215 2.80 -5.64 12.77
C PHE A 215 2.54 -4.92 14.11
N ASN A 216 2.97 -5.50 15.23
CA ASN A 216 2.80 -4.90 16.57
C ASN A 216 3.51 -3.54 16.70
N ARG A 217 4.70 -3.41 16.09
CA ARG A 217 5.44 -2.16 16.04
C ARG A 217 4.70 -1.12 15.20
N ARG A 218 4.14 -1.50 14.05
CA ARG A 218 3.33 -0.62 13.19
C ARG A 218 2.10 -0.11 13.96
N ALA A 219 1.35 -1.01 14.61
CA ALA A 219 0.18 -0.66 15.42
C ALA A 219 0.51 0.35 16.53
N ASN A 220 1.61 0.14 17.26
CA ASN A 220 2.06 1.08 18.29
C ASN A 220 2.38 2.48 17.71
N TYR A 221 2.97 2.56 16.52
CA TYR A 221 3.18 3.86 15.87
C TYR A 221 1.86 4.56 15.54
N TYR A 222 0.88 3.83 14.99
CA TYR A 222 -0.43 4.39 14.70
C TYR A 222 -1.13 4.96 15.94
N GLU A 223 -1.12 4.25 17.06
CA GLU A 223 -1.80 4.70 18.28
C GLU A 223 -1.05 5.84 19.01
N THR A 224 0.29 5.85 18.93
CA THR A 224 1.11 6.87 19.62
C THR A 224 1.30 8.15 18.81
N ARG A 225 1.08 8.12 17.49
CA ARG A 225 1.28 9.25 16.56
C ARG A 225 0.06 9.45 15.65
N TRP A 226 -1.11 9.09 16.15
CA TRP A 226 -2.36 9.13 15.42
C TRP A 226 -2.68 10.49 14.76
N PRO A 227 -2.36 11.67 15.33
CA PRO A 227 -2.72 12.92 14.67
C PRO A 227 -1.97 13.11 13.35
N TYR A 228 -0.70 12.68 13.30
CA TYR A 228 0.10 12.70 12.08
C TYR A 228 -0.51 11.82 11.00
N PHE A 229 -0.82 10.56 11.33
CA PHE A 229 -1.39 9.61 10.36
C PHE A 229 -2.80 10.02 9.92
N LEU A 230 -3.60 10.57 10.84
CA LEU A 230 -4.88 11.18 10.53
C LEU A 230 -4.68 12.28 9.48
N GLY A 231 -3.80 13.24 9.76
CA GLY A 231 -3.45 14.33 8.85
C GLY A 231 -2.99 13.85 7.48
N PHE A 232 -2.10 12.87 7.43
CA PHE A 232 -1.57 12.30 6.19
C PHE A 232 -2.66 11.67 5.32
N GLY A 233 -3.58 10.91 5.92
CA GLY A 233 -4.65 10.24 5.17
C GLY A 233 -5.78 11.16 4.74
N THR A 234 -5.94 12.32 5.37
CA THR A 234 -7.10 13.20 5.10
C THR A 234 -7.24 13.66 3.65
N PRO A 235 -6.18 14.04 2.89
CA PRO A 235 -6.41 14.52 1.53
C PRO A 235 -6.85 13.39 0.60
N LEU A 236 -6.35 12.18 0.83
CA LEU A 236 -6.80 10.99 0.10
C LEU A 236 -8.26 10.68 0.43
N THR A 237 -8.65 10.73 1.70
CA THR A 237 -10.04 10.51 2.13
C THR A 237 -10.97 11.52 1.47
N ILE A 238 -10.66 12.82 1.58
CA ILE A 238 -11.45 13.90 0.98
C ILE A 238 -11.60 13.64 -0.52
N ALA A 239 -10.49 13.45 -1.25
CA ALA A 239 -10.54 13.22 -2.69
C ALA A 239 -11.38 11.98 -3.06
N SER A 240 -11.30 10.91 -2.26
CA SER A 240 -12.08 9.68 -2.44
C SER A 240 -13.51 9.73 -1.87
N SER A 241 -13.97 10.87 -1.36
CA SER A 241 -15.33 11.02 -0.81
C SER A 241 -16.06 12.26 -1.32
N MET A 242 -15.51 12.96 -2.33
CA MET A 242 -16.07 14.20 -2.87
C MET A 242 -17.28 13.98 -3.78
N PHE A 243 -17.44 12.79 -4.36
CA PHE A 243 -18.50 12.50 -5.33
C PHE A 243 -19.61 11.67 -4.69
N SER A 244 -20.85 11.82 -5.17
CA SER A 244 -21.97 10.96 -4.77
C SER A 244 -21.82 9.54 -5.28
N SER A 245 -21.13 9.37 -6.41
CA SER A 245 -20.89 8.06 -7.01
C SER A 245 -19.74 7.33 -6.33
N MET A 246 -20.04 6.19 -5.70
CA MET A 246 -19.05 5.26 -5.16
C MET A 246 -18.03 4.85 -6.22
N PHE A 247 -18.48 4.72 -7.47
CA PHE A 247 -17.63 4.40 -8.60
C PHE A 247 -16.59 5.50 -8.88
N ALA A 248 -17.04 6.77 -8.98
CA ALA A 248 -16.14 7.90 -9.21
C ALA A 248 -15.09 8.04 -8.09
N ASN A 249 -15.55 7.92 -6.84
CA ASN A 249 -14.69 7.90 -5.65
C ASN A 249 -13.63 6.78 -5.70
N GLY A 250 -14.02 5.57 -6.13
CA GLY A 250 -13.11 4.43 -6.30
C GLY A 250 -12.05 4.64 -7.38
N VAL A 251 -12.41 5.27 -8.50
CA VAL A 251 -11.45 5.63 -9.57
C VAL A 251 -10.43 6.65 -9.07
N ILE A 252 -10.89 7.69 -8.36
CA ILE A 252 -10.00 8.72 -7.79
C ILE A 252 -9.05 8.10 -6.78
N TYR A 253 -9.57 7.23 -5.90
CA TYR A 253 -8.73 6.49 -4.96
C TYR A 253 -7.65 5.69 -5.70
N ALA A 254 -8.02 4.94 -6.74
CA ALA A 254 -7.08 4.11 -7.50
C ALA A 254 -5.99 4.93 -8.23
N LEU A 255 -6.30 6.17 -8.63
CA LEU A 255 -5.34 7.08 -9.26
C LEU A 255 -4.38 7.70 -8.25
N LEU A 256 -4.90 8.13 -7.10
CA LEU A 256 -4.11 8.82 -6.07
C LEU A 256 -3.31 7.87 -5.19
N PHE A 257 -3.81 6.67 -4.91
CA PHE A 257 -3.20 5.72 -3.99
C PHE A 257 -1.69 5.46 -4.24
N PRO A 258 -1.21 5.13 -5.46
CA PRO A 258 0.23 4.96 -5.69
C PRO A 258 1.06 6.21 -5.42
N LEU A 259 0.48 7.41 -5.59
CA LEU A 259 1.16 8.67 -5.30
C LEU A 259 1.32 8.88 -3.78
N PHE A 260 0.30 8.50 -3.00
CA PHE A 260 0.37 8.54 -1.54
C PHE A 260 1.31 7.47 -0.97
N ILE A 261 1.49 6.31 -1.62
CA ILE A 261 2.57 5.38 -1.30
C ILE A 261 3.93 6.07 -1.46
N ILE A 262 4.19 6.72 -2.60
CA ILE A 262 5.46 7.44 -2.83
C ILE A 262 5.66 8.53 -1.77
N SER A 263 4.58 9.26 -1.45
CA SER A 263 4.60 10.31 -0.43
C SER A 263 4.98 9.78 0.96
N SER A 264 4.61 8.55 1.30
CA SER A 264 4.90 7.95 2.61
C SER A 264 6.40 7.71 2.87
N TYR A 265 7.23 7.67 1.81
CA TYR A 265 8.69 7.53 1.93
C TYR A 265 9.43 8.83 2.22
N LYS A 266 8.79 9.97 1.99
CA LYS A 266 9.35 11.30 2.31
C LYS A 266 8.68 11.85 3.56
N VAL A 267 8.61 11.01 4.60
CA VAL A 267 7.91 11.32 5.82
C VAL A 267 8.88 11.48 6.97
N ASN A 268 8.66 12.54 7.75
CA ASN A 268 9.28 12.68 9.07
C ASN A 268 8.23 12.53 10.17
N TRP A 269 7.78 11.30 10.43
CA TRP A 269 6.85 11.01 11.52
C TRP A 269 7.54 11.10 12.91
N ALA A 270 8.83 11.45 12.98
CA ALA A 270 9.54 11.70 14.23
C ALA A 270 9.14 13.08 14.79
N ARG A 271 8.44 13.06 15.93
CA ARG A 271 8.07 14.28 16.67
C ARG A 271 9.32 15.08 17.02
N LYS A 272 9.32 16.37 16.68
CA LYS A 272 10.41 17.33 16.97
C LYS A 272 10.22 18.06 18.31
N TYR A 273 9.16 17.77 19.05
CA TYR A 273 8.78 18.46 20.28
C TYR A 273 8.48 17.45 21.40
N ASP A 274 8.78 17.82 22.65
CA ASP A 274 8.69 16.95 23.84
C ASP A 274 7.26 16.74 24.39
N GLY A 275 6.24 17.21 23.66
CA GLY A 275 4.84 17.14 24.08
C GLY A 275 4.27 15.73 24.09
N LYS A 276 3.75 15.28 25.25
CA LYS A 276 3.03 14.01 25.37
C LYS A 276 1.63 14.12 24.74
N ILE A 277 1.34 13.24 23.79
CA ILE A 277 0.02 13.06 23.18
C ILE A 277 -0.61 11.83 23.83
N PRO A 278 -1.89 11.87 24.23
CA PRO A 278 -2.58 10.69 24.74
C PRO A 278 -2.60 9.60 23.65
N GLN A 279 -2.20 8.39 24.03
CA GLN A 279 -2.36 7.22 23.17
C GLN A 279 -3.85 6.92 23.06
N ILE A 280 -4.39 6.97 21.85
CA ILE A 280 -5.77 6.59 21.57
C ILE A 280 -5.75 5.19 20.99
N THR A 281 -6.42 4.27 21.67
CA THR A 281 -6.50 2.85 21.32
C THR A 281 -7.66 2.57 20.36
N PHE A 282 -7.80 3.37 19.29
CA PHE A 282 -8.87 3.21 18.31
C PHE A 282 -8.74 1.90 17.51
N CYS A 283 -7.53 1.34 17.42
CA CYS A 283 -7.28 0.04 16.80
C CYS A 283 -7.54 -1.14 17.73
N ARG A 284 -7.82 -0.96 19.02
CA ARG A 284 -7.77 -2.06 20.00
C ARG A 284 -8.76 -3.18 19.70
N ILE A 285 -9.99 -2.84 19.31
CA ILE A 285 -11.00 -3.83 18.91
C ILE A 285 -10.53 -4.57 17.65
N SER A 286 -10.13 -3.82 16.63
CA SER A 286 -9.65 -4.39 15.38
C SER A 286 -8.41 -5.26 15.58
N TYR A 287 -7.48 -4.85 16.43
CA TYR A 287 -6.25 -5.55 16.77
C TYR A 287 -6.55 -6.85 17.53
N PHE A 288 -7.43 -6.80 18.54
CA PHE A 288 -7.87 -8.01 19.24
C PHE A 288 -8.45 -9.03 18.28
N LEU A 289 -9.36 -8.61 17.39
CA LEU A 289 -9.94 -9.50 16.38
C LEU A 289 -8.88 -10.02 15.39
N THR A 290 -7.93 -9.17 14.99
CA THR A 290 -6.81 -9.58 14.12
C THR A 290 -5.98 -10.68 14.79
N GLN A 291 -5.64 -10.50 16.07
CA GLN A 291 -4.90 -11.50 16.84
C GLN A 291 -5.68 -12.80 16.96
N ARG A 292 -7.00 -12.75 17.22
CA ARG A 292 -7.83 -13.96 17.26
C ARG A 292 -7.85 -14.70 15.93
N VAL A 293 -7.97 -13.98 14.81
CA VAL A 293 -7.90 -14.58 13.47
C VAL A 293 -6.53 -15.22 13.25
N ALA A 294 -5.43 -14.54 13.62
CA ALA A 294 -4.08 -15.06 13.49
C ALA A 294 -3.81 -16.30 14.38
N GLU A 295 -4.36 -16.32 15.61
CA GLU A 295 -4.26 -17.45 16.54
C GLU A 295 -5.04 -18.68 16.05
N LEU A 296 -6.19 -18.47 15.41
CA LEU A 296 -7.01 -19.54 14.86
C LEU A 296 -6.35 -20.23 13.66
N THR A 297 -5.64 -19.48 12.82
CA THR A 297 -5.05 -20.02 11.61
C THR A 297 -3.71 -20.72 11.84
N ARG A 298 -2.98 -20.40 12.93
CA ARG A 298 -1.72 -21.00 13.42
C ARG A 298 -0.56 -21.20 12.40
N TRP A 299 -0.77 -20.94 11.12
CA TRP A 299 0.12 -21.34 10.03
C TRP A 299 1.12 -20.25 9.61
N TRP A 300 0.88 -18.97 9.96
CA TRP A 300 1.72 -17.84 9.49
C TRP A 300 2.12 -16.80 10.55
N TYR A 301 1.69 -16.92 11.81
CA TYR A 301 1.97 -15.89 12.84
C TYR A 301 2.98 -16.40 13.86
N THR A 302 4.20 -15.86 13.82
CA THR A 302 5.16 -15.96 14.93
C THR A 302 5.13 -14.65 15.72
N PRO A 303 4.73 -14.65 17.00
CA PRO A 303 4.75 -13.44 17.81
C PRO A 303 6.19 -12.94 17.92
N THR A 304 6.48 -11.76 17.36
CA THR A 304 7.78 -11.12 17.54
C THR A 304 7.88 -10.65 18.99
N PRO A 305 8.91 -11.07 19.76
CA PRO A 305 9.10 -10.55 21.10
C PRO A 305 9.37 -9.04 21.05
N ASN A 306 8.82 -8.30 22.02
CA ASN A 306 8.88 -6.83 22.13
C ASN A 306 10.31 -6.23 22.19
N SER A 307 11.36 -7.05 22.22
CA SER A 307 12.75 -6.66 22.44
C SER A 307 13.49 -6.06 21.22
N GLN A 308 12.84 -5.91 20.06
CA GLN A 308 13.47 -5.33 18.85
C GLN A 308 12.87 -3.99 18.38
N LEU A 309 12.37 -3.17 19.29
CA LEU A 309 12.11 -1.75 19.02
C LEU A 309 13.44 -0.98 18.91
N ARG A 310 14.27 -1.28 17.90
CA ARG A 310 15.41 -0.43 17.57
C ARG A 310 14.86 0.92 17.10
N PRO A 311 15.29 2.05 17.70
CA PRO A 311 14.87 3.36 17.23
C PRO A 311 15.20 3.49 15.74
N VAL A 312 14.28 4.08 14.98
CA VAL A 312 14.57 4.46 13.59
C VAL A 312 15.79 5.37 13.64
N GLN A 313 16.87 4.95 12.98
CA GLN A 313 18.01 5.84 12.79
C GLN A 313 17.49 7.06 12.04
N LYS A 314 17.53 8.21 12.73
CA LYS A 314 17.18 9.51 12.20
C LYS A 314 18.00 9.75 10.93
N GLN A 315 17.35 10.05 9.82
CA GLN A 315 17.91 10.85 8.75
C GLN A 315 16.90 11.91 8.35
#